data_AF-A0A7V8QP59-F1
#
_entry.id   AF-A0A7V8QP59-F1
#
_cell.length_a   1.000
_cell.length_b   1.000
_cell.length_c   1.000
_cell.angle_alpha   90.00
_cell.angle_beta   90.00
_cell.angle_gamma   90.00
#
_symmetry.space_group_name_H-M   'P 1'
#
loop_
_entity.id
_entity.type
_entity.pdbx_description
1 polymer ?
#
loop_
_entity_poly.entity_id
_entity_poly.type
_entity_poly.pdbx_seq_one_letter_code
_entity_poly.pdbx_strand_id
1 'polypeptide(L)'
;MNELENLKKKILYRSFYRGKKEMDILLSSFVKSCINNLNMSELKDLEKLISLEDDDIYNFYQDNILIDELKHNKLVVRFKNFKPQ
;
A
#
# COMPACT_ATOMS: atom_id res chain seq x y z
N MET A 1 0.19 18.99 -15.61
CA MET A 1 0.37 17.60 -15.14
C MET A 1 -0.80 17.25 -14.25
N ASN A 2 -1.36 16.04 -14.38
CA ASN A 2 -2.47 15.58 -13.55
C ASN A 2 -1.91 15.08 -12.21
N GLU A 3 -2.21 15.79 -11.11
CA GLU A 3 -1.71 15.48 -9.76
C GLU A 3 -2.05 14.04 -9.34
N LEU A 4 -3.24 13.56 -9.70
CA LEU A 4 -3.70 12.20 -9.44
C LEU A 4 -2.79 11.17 -10.11
N GLU A 5 -2.49 11.36 -11.40
CA GLU A 5 -1.66 10.44 -12.18
C GLU A 5 -0.20 10.46 -11.72
N ASN A 6 0.30 11.61 -11.29
CA ASN A 6 1.64 11.72 -10.71
C ASN A 6 1.74 10.93 -9.40
N LEU A 7 0.73 11.04 -8.53
CA LEU A 7 0.66 10.29 -7.28
C LEU A 7 0.57 8.78 -7.54
N LYS A 8 -0.27 8.35 -8.49
CA LYS A 8 -0.36 6.93 -8.88
C LYS A 8 0.97 6.37 -9.33
N LYS A 9 1.71 7.09 -10.18
CA LYS A 9 3.04 6.68 -10.65
C LYS A 9 4.04 6.56 -9.51
N LYS A 10 4.04 7.51 -8.56
CA LYS A 10 4.89 7.47 -7.37
C LYS A 10 4.59 6.24 -6.51
N ILE A 11 3.31 5.94 -6.29
CA ILE A 11 2.85 4.78 -5.52
C ILE A 11 3.27 3.48 -6.21
N LEU A 12 3.01 3.35 -7.52
CA LEU A 12 3.40 2.17 -8.29
C LEU A 12 4.91 1.95 -8.17
N TYR A 13 5.72 2.96 -8.48
CA TYR A 13 7.16 2.86 -8.38
C TYR A 13 7.60 2.33 -7.01
N ARG A 14 7.16 2.95 -5.91
CA ARG A 14 7.50 2.50 -4.54
C ARG A 14 6.97 1.10 -4.21
N SER A 15 5.90 0.63 -4.84
CA SER A 15 5.38 -0.72 -4.63
C SER A 15 6.20 -1.82 -5.31
N PHE A 16 6.97 -1.47 -6.35
CA PHE A 16 7.77 -2.40 -7.15
C PHE A 16 9.26 -2.46 -6.77
N TYR A 17 9.74 -1.51 -5.98
CA TYR A 17 11.15 -1.37 -5.62
C TYR A 17 11.32 -1.36 -4.10
N ARG A 18 11.18 -2.54 -3.49
CA ARG A 18 11.36 -2.83 -2.07
C ARG A 18 12.68 -3.54 -1.81
N GLY A 19 13.07 -3.61 -0.54
CA GLY A 19 14.29 -4.30 -0.13
C GLY A 19 14.15 -5.83 -0.17
N LYS A 20 12.91 -6.35 -0.12
CA LYS A 20 12.59 -7.78 -0.10
C LYS A 20 11.69 -8.17 -1.28
N LYS A 21 12.07 -9.21 -2.02
CA LYS A 21 11.31 -9.74 -3.17
C LYS A 21 9.86 -10.12 -2.81
N GLU A 22 9.65 -10.67 -1.61
CA GLU A 22 8.31 -11.02 -1.14
C GLU A 22 7.44 -9.77 -0.94
N MET A 23 8.04 -8.68 -0.47
CA MET A 23 7.36 -7.40 -0.29
C MET A 23 7.04 -6.73 -1.61
N ASP A 24 7.93 -6.83 -2.60
CA ASP A 24 7.65 -6.40 -3.97
C ASP A 24 6.41 -7.09 -4.54
N ILE A 25 6.35 -8.42 -4.42
CA ILE A 25 5.23 -9.21 -4.93
C ILE A 25 3.94 -8.83 -4.19
N LEU A 26 3.97 -8.79 -2.86
CA LEU A 26 2.81 -8.46 -2.04
C LEU A 26 2.27 -7.06 -2.36
N LEU A 27 3.13 -6.04 -2.31
CA LEU A 27 2.73 -4.65 -2.46
C LEU A 27 2.40 -4.29 -3.90
N SER A 28 3.20 -4.72 -4.87
CA SER A 28 2.88 -4.43 -6.27
C SER A 28 1.58 -5.08 -6.72
N SER A 29 1.28 -6.31 -6.28
CA SER A 29 0.01 -6.97 -6.57
C SER A 29 -1.17 -6.27 -5.91
N PHE A 30 -1.03 -5.88 -4.64
CA PHE A 30 -2.08 -5.14 -3.93
C PHE A 30 -2.36 -3.80 -4.61
N VAL A 31 -1.32 -2.99 -4.85
CA VAL A 31 -1.44 -1.66 -5.45
C VAL A 31 -2.09 -1.74 -6.83
N LYS A 32 -1.65 -2.66 -7.71
CA LYS A 32 -2.28 -2.86 -9.03
C LYS A 32 -3.77 -3.18 -8.93
N SER A 33 -4.19 -3.91 -7.90
CA SER A 33 -5.59 -4.33 -7.71
C SER A 33 -6.55 -3.19 -7.32
N CYS A 34 -6.03 -2.06 -6.84
CA CYS A 34 -6.84 -0.98 -6.30
C CYS A 34 -6.56 0.39 -6.93
N ILE A 35 -5.34 0.69 -7.33
CA ILE A 35 -4.85 2.05 -7.64
C ILE A 35 -5.68 2.84 -8.67
N ASN A 36 -6.27 2.15 -9.66
CA ASN A 36 -7.08 2.79 -10.69
C ASN A 36 -8.47 3.22 -10.20
N ASN A 37 -8.92 2.65 -9.08
CA ASN A 37 -10.26 2.86 -8.52
C ASN A 37 -10.24 3.77 -7.28
N LEU A 38 -9.08 4.29 -6.90
CA LEU A 38 -8.92 5.14 -5.71
C LEU A 38 -9.09 6.61 -6.06
N ASN A 39 -9.77 7.35 -5.18
CA ASN A 39 -9.81 8.80 -5.23
C ASN A 39 -8.54 9.42 -4.60
N MET A 40 -8.40 10.75 -4.66
CA MET A 40 -7.21 11.45 -4.17
C MET A 40 -6.94 11.22 -2.67
N SER A 41 -7.98 11.15 -1.83
CA SER A 41 -7.81 10.88 -0.39
C SER A 41 -7.31 9.46 -0.16
N GLU A 42 -7.91 8.49 -0.84
CA GLU A 42 -7.52 7.07 -0.74
C GLU A 42 -6.12 6.82 -1.29
N LEU A 43 -5.70 7.55 -2.33
CA LEU A 43 -4.32 7.49 -2.84
C LEU A 43 -3.33 8.06 -1.83
N LYS A 44 -3.66 9.14 -1.11
CA LYS A 44 -2.81 9.65 -0.02
C LYS A 44 -2.66 8.65 1.11
N ASP A 45 -3.74 7.94 1.42
CA ASP A 45 -3.69 6.87 2.42
C ASP A 45 -2.87 5.67 1.97
N LEU A 46 -3.01 5.27 0.70
CA LEU A 46 -2.15 4.27 0.09
C LEU A 46 -0.69 4.71 0.10
N GLU A 47 -0.40 5.98 -0.20
CA GLU A 47 0.93 6.55 -0.15
C GLU A 47 1.54 6.50 1.26
N LYS A 48 0.76 6.76 2.31
CA LYS A 48 1.23 6.61 3.70
C LYS A 48 1.59 5.15 3.99
N LEU A 49 0.71 4.21 3.65
CA LEU A 49 0.95 2.77 3.84
C LEU A 49 2.23 2.32 3.11
N ILE A 50 2.37 2.65 1.83
CA ILE A 50 3.54 2.27 1.03
C ILE A 50 4.79 3.12 1.33
N SER A 51 4.72 4.10 2.23
CA SER A 51 5.91 4.82 2.68
C SER A 51 6.53 4.21 3.93
N LEU A 52 5.86 3.24 4.56
CA LEU A 52 6.40 2.46 5.67
C LEU A 52 7.53 1.53 5.22
N GLU A 53 8.37 1.15 6.17
CA GLU A 53 9.43 0.17 5.95
C GLU A 53 8.86 -1.23 5.76
N ASP A 54 9.64 -2.08 5.09
CA ASP A 54 9.21 -3.44 4.74
C ASP A 54 8.85 -4.26 5.98
N ASP A 55 9.59 -4.11 7.08
CA ASP A 55 9.33 -4.81 8.34
C ASP A 55 8.03 -4.33 9.01
N ASP A 56 7.75 -3.02 9.00
CA ASP A 56 6.50 -2.48 9.54
C ASP A 56 5.27 -3.00 8.79
N ILE A 57 5.35 -3.00 7.45
CA ILE A 57 4.28 -3.49 6.58
C ILE A 57 4.08 -4.99 6.78
N TYR A 58 5.17 -5.75 6.89
CA TYR A 58 5.12 -7.19 7.08
C TYR A 58 4.55 -7.57 8.45
N ASN A 59 5.02 -6.92 9.52
CA ASN A 59 4.49 -7.10 10.87
C ASN A 59 3.01 -6.71 10.96
N PHE A 60 2.60 -5.64 10.27
CA PHE A 60 1.19 -5.28 10.15
C PHE A 60 0.37 -6.40 9.47
N TYR A 61 0.91 -6.96 8.37
CA TYR A 61 0.25 -7.99 7.59
C TYR A 61 0.13 -9.33 8.34
N GLN A 62 1.12 -9.70 9.15
CA GLN A 62 1.15 -10.94 9.94
C GLN A 62 0.53 -10.81 11.33
N ASP A 63 1.03 -9.87 12.14
CA ASP A 63 0.88 -9.88 13.60
C ASP A 63 -0.17 -8.90 14.13
N ASN A 64 -0.90 -8.21 13.24
CA ASN A 64 -1.88 -7.18 13.63
C ASN A 64 -1.32 -6.06 14.51
N ILE A 65 -0.03 -5.73 14.34
CA ILE A 65 0.55 -4.54 14.94
C ILE A 65 0.00 -3.35 14.16
N LEU A 66 -1.20 -2.93 14.55
CA LEU A 66 -1.93 -1.83 13.95
C LEU A 66 -1.26 -0.53 14.37
N ILE A 67 -0.69 0.20 13.42
CA ILE A 67 -0.38 1.62 13.60
C ILE A 67 -1.72 2.30 13.92
N ASP A 68 -1.87 2.85 15.13
CA ASP A 68 -3.14 3.42 15.64
C ASP A 68 -3.75 4.43 14.65
N GLU A 69 -2.90 5.20 13.97
CA GLU A 69 -3.28 6.21 12.97
C GLU A 69 -3.94 5.61 11.70
N LEU A 70 -3.74 4.31 11.44
CA LEU A 70 -4.22 3.62 10.24
C LEU A 70 -5.44 2.71 10.50
N LYS A 71 -5.85 2.54 11.76
CA LYS A 71 -6.95 1.63 12.17
C LYS A 71 -8.30 1.91 11.52
N HIS A 72 -8.57 3.17 11.16
CA HIS A 72 -9.84 3.57 10.55
C HIS A 72 -9.82 3.52 9.02
N ASN A 73 -8.69 3.15 8.41
CA ASN A 73 -8.57 3.19 6.98
C ASN A 73 -9.08 1.90 6.33
N LYS A 74 -10.16 2.00 5.55
CA LYS A 74 -10.73 0.88 4.78
C LYS A 74 -9.69 0.22 3.85
N LEU A 75 -8.74 1.00 3.33
CA LEU A 75 -7.67 0.50 2.48
C LEU A 75 -6.71 -0.42 3.24
N VAL A 76 -6.39 -0.07 4.49
CA VAL A 76 -5.47 -0.82 5.35
C VAL A 76 -6.11 -2.14 5.79
N VAL A 77 -7.41 -2.13 6.09
CA VAL A 77 -8.19 -3.37 6.32
C VAL A 77 -8.24 -4.24 5.05
N ARG A 78 -8.37 -3.64 3.86
CA ARG A 78 -8.33 -4.37 2.59
C ARG A 78 -6.96 -4.98 2.32
N PHE A 79 -5.88 -4.26 2.63
CA PHE A 79 -4.50 -4.75 2.49
C PHE A 79 -4.25 -5.97 3.36
N LYS A 80 -4.67 -5.94 4.63
CA LYS A 80 -4.52 -7.07 5.55
C LYS A 80 -5.15 -8.36 5.03
N ASN A 81 -6.33 -8.26 4.40
CA ASN A 81 -7.04 -9.43 3.89
C ASN A 81 -6.65 -9.79 2.45
N PHE A 82 -5.70 -9.06 1.86
CA PHE A 82 -5.26 -9.30 0.50
C PHE A 82 -4.37 -10.54 0.44
N LYS A 83 -4.61 -11.40 -0.56
CA LYS A 83 -3.70 -12.48 -0.91
C LYS A 83 -3.17 -12.21 -2.31
N PRO A 84 -1.84 -12.07 -2.49
CA PRO A 84 -1.27 -11.93 -3.82
C PRO A 84 -1.63 -13.16 -4.66
N GLN A 85 -2.02 -12.93 -5.92
CA GLN A 85 -2.25 -13.97 -6.92
C GLN A 85 -0.95 -14.35 -7.62
#